data_AF-A0A1R3URR4-F1
#
_entry.id   AF-A0A1R3URR4-F1
#
_cell.length_a   1.000
_cell.length_b   1.000
_cell.length_c   1.000
_cell.angle_alpha   90.00
_cell.angle_beta   90.00
_cell.angle_gamma   90.00
#
_symmetry.space_group_name_H-M   'P 1'
#
loop_
_entity.id
_entity.type
_entity.pdbx_description
1 polymer ?
#
loop_
_entity_poly.entity_id
_entity_poly.type
_entity_poly.pdbx_seq_one_letter_code
_entity_poly.pdbx_strand_id
1 'polypeptide(L)'
;MAHSRPIAVIEGLHLSIRGWAVATQAQNILTPDEPAKEFPEPVAKELERLEFHKNNAWGDRLGNQIAHQSLDSIRRAGFTDRGAIKSWLIAHGASGRRMQRLDKAMNELGYPDE
;
A
#
# COMPACT_ATOMS: atom_id res chain seq x y z
N MET A 1 -5.35 -15.98 -29.49
CA MET A 1 -4.50 -14.80 -29.24
C MET A 1 -3.85 -15.01 -27.87
N ALA A 2 -2.52 -15.05 -27.80
CA ALA A 2 -1.81 -15.19 -26.53
C ALA A 2 -1.60 -13.79 -25.94
N HIS A 3 -2.30 -13.48 -24.84
CA HIS A 3 -2.04 -12.24 -24.09
C HIS A 3 -0.75 -12.42 -23.29
N SER A 4 0.30 -11.68 -23.64
CA SER A 4 1.54 -11.66 -22.86
C SER A 4 1.27 -11.03 -21.51
N ARG A 5 1.10 -11.84 -20.47
CA ARG A 5 1.06 -11.37 -19.09
C ARG A 5 2.50 -11.34 -18.56
N PRO A 6 3.05 -10.17 -18.18
CA PRO A 6 4.39 -10.11 -17.62
C PRO A 6 4.41 -10.89 -16.30
N ILE A 7 5.37 -11.81 -16.18
CA ILE A 7 5.63 -12.55 -14.93
C ILE A 7 6.62 -11.72 -14.11
N ALA A 8 6.25 -11.39 -12.88
CA ALA A 8 7.15 -10.77 -11.91
C ALA A 8 7.56 -11.82 -10.87
N VAL A 9 8.86 -11.99 -10.68
CA VAL A 9 9.44 -12.77 -9.58
C VAL A 9 9.94 -11.78 -8.54
N ILE A 10 9.37 -11.83 -7.34
CA ILE A 10 9.77 -10.97 -6.22
C ILE A 10 10.67 -11.79 -5.31
N GLU A 11 11.99 -11.63 -5.46
CA GLU A 11 12.97 -12.18 -4.54
C GLU A 11 13.23 -11.17 -3.42
N GLY A 12 12.79 -11.51 -2.21
CA GLY A 12 13.27 -10.90 -0.97
C GLY A 12 13.03 -9.40 -0.81
N LEU A 13 11.83 -9.02 -0.37
CA LEU A 13 11.63 -7.79 0.39
C LEU A 13 11.05 -8.18 1.76
N HIS A 14 11.52 -7.55 2.84
CA HIS A 14 10.84 -7.52 4.15
C HIS A 14 9.53 -6.72 4.06
N LEU A 15 8.74 -6.95 3.00
CA LEU A 15 7.59 -6.17 2.62
C LEU A 15 6.54 -7.13 2.09
N SER A 16 5.38 -7.17 2.74
CA SER A 16 4.24 -7.96 2.28
C SER A 16 3.90 -7.64 0.81
N ILE A 17 3.95 -8.65 -0.07
CA ILE A 17 3.60 -8.52 -1.49
C ILE A 17 2.09 -8.33 -1.71
N ARG A 18 1.29 -8.52 -0.67
CA ARG A 18 -0.18 -8.48 -0.74
C ARG A 18 -0.69 -7.18 -1.33
N GLY A 19 -0.16 -6.04 -0.89
CA GLY A 19 -0.58 -4.74 -1.39
C GLY A 19 -0.26 -4.54 -2.87
N TRP A 20 0.93 -4.97 -3.31
CA TRP A 20 1.28 -4.98 -4.73
C TRP A 20 0.36 -5.90 -5.55
N ALA A 21 0.06 -7.10 -5.03
CA ALA A 21 -0.82 -8.05 -5.69
C ALA A 21 -2.25 -7.50 -5.86
N VAL A 22 -2.78 -6.82 -4.84
CA VAL A 22 -4.07 -6.14 -4.93
C VAL A 22 -4.03 -4.98 -5.93
N ALA A 23 -3.00 -4.13 -5.87
CA ALA A 23 -2.84 -2.98 -6.77
C ALA A 23 -2.77 -3.38 -8.25
N THR A 24 -2.12 -4.51 -8.55
CA THR A 24 -1.90 -4.98 -9.91
C THR A 24 -2.94 -6.00 -10.38
N GLN A 25 -3.94 -6.32 -9.54
CA GLN A 25 -4.90 -7.40 -9.78
C GLN A 25 -4.19 -8.71 -10.14
N ALA A 26 -3.09 -9.00 -9.45
CA ALA A 26 -2.29 -10.18 -9.69
C ALA A 26 -3.11 -11.44 -9.48
N GLN A 27 -2.92 -12.41 -10.36
CA GLN A 27 -3.57 -13.72 -10.29
C GLN A 27 -2.57 -14.74 -9.77
N ASN A 28 -2.98 -15.55 -8.78
CA ASN A 28 -2.18 -16.68 -8.33
C ASN A 28 -2.23 -17.80 -9.37
N ILE A 29 -1.10 -18.18 -9.95
CA ILE A 29 -1.04 -19.24 -10.98
C ILE A 29 -1.32 -20.62 -10.36
N LEU A 30 -1.05 -20.79 -9.06
CA LEU A 30 -1.29 -22.03 -8.34
C LEU A 30 -2.77 -22.19 -7.94
N THR A 31 -3.48 -21.07 -7.77
CA THR A 31 -4.93 -21.02 -7.49
C THR A 31 -5.59 -19.98 -8.38
N PRO A 32 -5.76 -20.26 -9.70
CA PRO A 32 -6.19 -19.26 -10.68
C PRO A 32 -7.60 -18.73 -10.43
N ASP A 33 -8.44 -19.50 -9.74
CA ASP A 33 -9.81 -19.09 -9.40
C ASP A 33 -9.88 -18.23 -8.13
N GLU A 34 -8.74 -18.02 -7.44
CA GLU A 34 -8.64 -17.19 -6.25
C GLU A 34 -7.92 -15.87 -6.59
N PRO A 35 -8.67 -14.78 -6.84
CA PRO A 35 -8.06 -13.48 -7.05
C PRO A 35 -7.34 -12.98 -5.78
N ALA A 36 -6.43 -12.03 -5.95
CA ALA A 36 -5.82 -11.35 -4.81
C ALA A 36 -6.90 -10.77 -3.88
N LYS A 37 -6.82 -11.09 -2.59
CA LYS A 37 -7.80 -10.63 -1.60
C LYS A 37 -7.76 -9.11 -1.46
N GLU A 38 -8.82 -8.45 -1.90
CA GLU A 38 -8.98 -7.00 -1.85
C GLU A 38 -8.88 -6.45 -0.41
N PHE A 39 -8.54 -5.16 -0.32
CA PHE A 39 -8.63 -4.44 0.94
C PHE A 39 -10.10 -4.23 1.31
N PRO A 40 -10.44 -4.24 2.61
CA PRO A 40 -11.75 -3.77 3.05
C PRO A 40 -12.04 -2.38 2.48
N GLU A 41 -13.29 -2.12 2.07
CA GLU A 41 -13.67 -0.87 1.40
C GLU A 41 -13.20 0.40 2.16
N PRO A 42 -13.30 0.50 3.51
CA PRO A 42 -12.79 1.67 4.23
C PRO A 42 -11.28 1.88 4.09
N VAL A 43 -10.52 0.78 3.98
CA VAL A 43 -9.06 0.81 3.81
C VAL A 43 -8.70 1.21 2.38
N ALA A 44 -9.40 0.65 1.38
CA ALA A 44 -9.18 0.98 -0.02
C ALA A 44 -9.36 2.48 -0.29
N LYS A 45 -10.43 3.10 0.24
CA LYS A 45 -10.68 4.54 0.09
C LYS A 45 -9.57 5.41 0.66
N GLU A 46 -9.02 5.04 1.81
CA GLU A 46 -7.95 5.82 2.44
C GLU A 46 -6.59 5.60 1.73
N LEU A 47 -6.37 4.41 1.17
CA LEU A 47 -5.21 4.15 0.31
C LEU A 47 -5.26 5.00 -0.98
N GLU A 48 -6.42 5.07 -1.64
CA GLU A 48 -6.65 5.95 -2.79
C GLU A 48 -6.44 7.43 -2.42
N ARG A 49 -6.91 7.84 -1.24
CA ARG A 49 -6.68 9.20 -0.74
C ARG A 49 -5.19 9.49 -0.53
N LEU A 50 -4.44 8.54 0.04
CA LEU A 50 -2.98 8.67 0.19
C LEU A 50 -2.30 8.79 -1.17
N GLU A 51 -2.69 7.96 -2.14
CA GLU A 51 -2.19 7.96 -3.51
C GLU A 51 -2.43 9.30 -4.19
N PHE A 52 -3.66 9.82 -4.13
CA PHE A 52 -4.01 11.09 -4.75
C PHE A 52 -3.18 12.27 -4.22
N HIS A 53 -2.92 12.28 -2.91
CA HIS A 53 -2.16 13.35 -2.25
C HIS A 53 -0.63 13.13 -2.23
N LYS A 54 -0.10 12.15 -2.97
CA LYS A 54 1.33 11.80 -2.97
C LYS A 54 2.26 12.86 -3.60
N ASN A 55 1.74 13.85 -4.32
CA ASN A 55 2.54 14.77 -5.16
C ASN A 55 3.65 15.50 -4.40
N ASN A 56 3.37 16.00 -3.19
CA ASN A 56 4.38 16.64 -2.33
C ASN A 56 5.09 15.67 -1.38
N ALA A 57 4.97 14.37 -1.66
CA ALA A 57 5.45 13.29 -0.84
C ALA A 57 5.03 13.41 0.62
N TRP A 58 3.80 13.91 0.87
CA TRP A 58 3.27 14.21 2.20
C TRP A 58 4.19 15.09 3.06
N GLY A 59 4.99 15.95 2.43
CA GLY A 59 6.00 16.77 3.09
C GLY A 59 5.57 18.18 3.45
N ASP A 60 4.52 18.68 2.82
CA ASP A 60 3.89 19.92 3.20
C ASP A 60 2.94 19.69 4.37
N ARG A 61 2.52 20.76 5.04
CA ARG A 61 1.64 20.68 6.22
C ARG A 61 0.35 19.94 5.91
N LEU A 62 -0.25 20.21 4.75
CA LEU A 62 -1.50 19.59 4.32
C LEU A 62 -1.31 18.11 3.99
N GLY A 63 -0.31 17.75 3.18
CA GLY A 63 -0.05 16.36 2.82
C GLY A 63 0.33 15.51 4.04
N ASN A 64 1.06 16.07 5.00
CA ASN A 64 1.38 15.39 6.25
C ASN A 64 0.12 15.15 7.10
N GLN A 65 -0.75 16.16 7.23
CA GLN A 65 -2.03 16.01 7.93
C GLN A 65 -2.92 14.96 7.29
N ILE A 66 -3.01 14.95 5.95
CA ILE A 66 -3.78 13.95 5.20
C ILE A 66 -3.20 12.55 5.43
N ALA A 67 -1.87 12.41 5.35
CA ALA A 67 -1.23 11.12 5.58
C ALA A 67 -1.54 10.56 6.97
N HIS A 68 -1.46 11.39 8.00
CA HIS A 68 -1.81 11.01 9.37
C HIS A 68 -3.28 10.64 9.52
N GLN A 69 -4.19 11.44 8.95
CA GLN A 69 -5.63 11.17 9.02
C GLN A 69 -5.98 9.85 8.33
N SER A 70 -5.47 9.63 7.12
CA SER A 70 -5.73 8.40 6.36
C SER A 70 -5.14 7.17 7.04
N LEU A 71 -3.90 7.25 7.54
CA LEU A 71 -3.30 6.15 8.31
C LEU A 71 -4.07 5.87 9.61
N ASP A 72 -4.46 6.89 10.38
CA ASP A 72 -5.26 6.66 11.59
C ASP A 72 -6.64 6.06 11.26
N SER A 73 -7.29 6.48 10.17
CA SER A 73 -8.53 5.86 9.66
C SER A 73 -8.32 4.37 9.31
N ILE A 74 -7.24 4.05 8.58
CA ILE A 74 -6.89 2.66 8.20
C ILE A 74 -6.66 1.81 9.47
N ARG A 75 -5.91 2.35 10.44
CA ARG A 75 -5.66 1.69 11.73
C ARG A 75 -6.94 1.45 12.52
N ARG A 76 -7.83 2.44 12.61
CA ARG A 76 -9.15 2.33 13.27
C ARG A 76 -10.09 1.35 12.57
N ALA A 77 -9.94 1.16 11.26
CA ALA A 77 -10.62 0.11 10.52
C ALA A 77 -10.06 -1.31 10.80
N GLY A 78 -9.08 -1.43 11.71
CA GLY A 78 -8.47 -2.70 12.11
C GLY A 78 -7.36 -3.19 11.19
N PHE A 79 -6.90 -2.36 10.24
CA PHE A 79 -5.88 -2.75 9.28
C PHE A 79 -4.52 -2.15 9.67
N THR A 80 -3.60 -3.00 10.14
CA THR A 80 -2.28 -2.58 10.65
C THR A 80 -1.10 -3.21 9.91
N ASP A 81 -1.37 -3.96 8.84
CA ASP A 81 -0.34 -4.58 7.99
C ASP A 81 0.42 -3.50 7.22
N ARG A 82 1.60 -3.15 7.75
CA ARG A 82 2.46 -2.08 7.28
C ARG A 82 2.99 -2.37 5.87
N GLY A 83 3.47 -3.59 5.66
CA GLY A 83 4.02 -4.06 4.40
C GLY A 83 3.00 -3.99 3.28
N ALA A 84 1.74 -4.36 3.53
CA ALA A 84 0.68 -4.30 2.53
C ALA A 84 0.34 -2.85 2.13
N ILE A 85 0.29 -1.91 3.09
CA ILE A 85 0.05 -0.49 2.77
C ILE A 85 1.19 0.05 1.90
N LYS A 86 2.44 -0.22 2.31
CA LYS A 86 3.64 0.26 1.61
C LYS A 86 3.75 -0.35 0.20
N SER A 87 3.56 -1.66 0.06
CA SER A 87 3.67 -2.32 -1.25
C SER A 87 2.58 -1.87 -2.22
N TRP A 88 1.37 -1.60 -1.73
CA TRP A 88 0.31 -1.01 -2.54
C TRP A 88 0.68 0.40 -3.05
N LEU A 89 1.24 1.26 -2.18
CA LEU A 89 1.68 2.60 -2.57
C LEU A 89 2.89 2.58 -3.52
N ILE A 90 3.81 1.64 -3.34
CA ILE A 90 4.94 1.41 -4.24
C ILE A 90 4.44 1.00 -5.63
N ALA A 91 3.46 0.09 -5.71
CA ALA A 91 2.84 -0.30 -6.97
C ALA A 91 2.21 0.90 -7.71
N HIS A 92 1.73 1.90 -6.97
CA HIS A 92 1.22 3.17 -7.50
C HIS A 92 2.31 4.25 -7.68
N GLY A 93 3.60 3.88 -7.72
CA GLY A 93 4.70 4.79 -8.04
C GLY A 93 5.13 5.71 -6.89
N ALA A 94 4.93 5.32 -5.63
CA ALA A 94 5.50 6.05 -4.51
C ALA A 94 7.03 5.88 -4.43
N SER A 95 7.77 7.00 -4.47
CA SER A 95 9.25 7.00 -4.36
C SER A 95 9.77 6.59 -2.97
N GLY A 96 11.06 6.24 -2.86
CA GLY A 96 11.69 5.93 -1.57
C GLY A 96 11.57 7.07 -0.53
N ARG A 97 11.66 8.34 -0.95
CA ARG A 97 11.45 9.51 -0.07
C ARG A 97 10.03 9.56 0.51
N ARG A 98 9.03 9.13 -0.29
CA ARG A 98 7.63 9.00 0.16
C ARG A 98 7.52 7.91 1.21
N MET A 99 8.16 6.76 0.99
CA MET A 99 8.14 5.65 1.94
C MET A 99 8.79 6.01 3.27
N GLN A 100 9.91 6.73 3.28
CA GLN A 100 10.54 7.20 4.53
C GLN A 100 9.60 8.09 5.38
N ARG A 101 8.82 8.96 4.73
CA ARG A 101 7.86 9.83 5.43
C ARG A 101 6.64 9.07 5.91
N LEU A 102 6.14 8.16 5.07
CA LEU A 102 5.06 7.26 5.46
C LEU A 102 5.48 6.40 6.66
N ASP A 103 6.71 5.88 6.65
CA ASP A 103 7.27 5.09 7.74
C ASP A 103 7.30 5.89 9.04
N LYS A 104 7.71 7.17 8.98
CA LYS A 104 7.66 8.07 10.12
C LYS A 104 6.24 8.24 10.67
N ALA A 105 5.26 8.51 9.80
CA ALA A 105 3.86 8.70 10.21
C ALA A 105 3.26 7.42 10.80
N MET A 106 3.58 6.26 10.23
CA MET A 106 3.18 4.95 10.77
C MET A 106 3.76 4.70 12.17
N ASN A 107 5.04 5.05 12.39
CA ASN A 107 5.67 4.93 13.71
C ASN A 107 5.01 5.86 14.73
N GLU A 108 4.72 7.12 14.34
CA GLU A 108 4.03 8.10 15.19
C GLU A 108 2.62 7.63 15.59
N LEU A 109 1.96 6.85 14.74
CA LEU A 109 0.63 6.27 14.97
C LEU A 109 0.66 4.89 15.65
N GLY A 110 1.84 4.34 15.93
CA GLY A 110 2.00 3.05 16.60
C GLY A 110 1.61 1.84 15.75
N TYR A 111 1.86 1.89 14.43
CA TYR A 111 1.83 0.69 13.62
C TYR A 111 2.89 -0.30 14.13
N PRO A 112 2.58 -1.61 14.18
CA PRO A 112 3.57 -2.61 14.58
C PRO A 112 4.73 -2.62 13.58
N ASP A 113 5.94 -2.78 14.13
CA ASP A 113 7.11 -3.11 13.31
C ASP A 113 6.97 -4.56 12.82
N GLU A 114 7.46 -4.82 11.61
CA GLU A 114 7.54 -6.17 11.01
C GLU A 114 8.85 -6.88 11.41
#